data_AF-A0A523WIQ4-F1
#
_entry.id   AF-A0A523WIQ4-F1
#
_cell.length_a   1.000
_cell.length_b   1.000
_cell.length_c   1.000
_cell.angle_alpha   90.00
_cell.angle_beta   90.00
_cell.angle_gamma   90.00
#
_symmetry.space_group_name_H-M   'P 1'
#
loop_
_entity.id
_entity.type
_entity.pdbx_description
1 polymer ?
#
loop_
_entity_poly.entity_id
_entity_poly.type
_entity_poly.pdbx_seq_one_letter_code
_entity_poly.pdbx_strand_id
1 'polypeptide(L)' 'MVDDHAILRDGIRALLSVHDDIEIVGEASEGKEAIEKVQELVPDVVIMDIAMPGMDG' A
#
# COMPACT_ATOMS: atom_id res chain seq x y z
N MET A 1 0.83 0.88 -1.19
CA MET A 1 0.33 0.56 0.17
C MET A 1 -0.75 -0.49 0.06
N VAL A 2 -0.73 -1.51 0.92
CA VAL A 2 -1.65 -2.65 0.85
C VAL A 2 -2.28 -2.83 2.22
N ASP A 3 -3.57 -2.55 2.30
CA ASP A 3 -4.31 -2.55 3.56
C ASP A 3 -5.82 -2.58 3.24
N ASP A 4 -6.62 -3.40 3.92
CA ASP A 4 -8.06 -3.47 3.72
C ASP A 4 -8.82 -2.31 4.41
N HIS A 5 -8.17 -1.58 5.31
CA HIS A 5 -8.72 -0.44 6.03
C HIS A 5 -8.34 0.91 5.39
N ALA A 6 -9.28 1.51 4.66
CA ALA A 6 -9.07 2.81 4.01
C ALA A 6 -8.61 3.93 4.96
N ILE A 7 -9.09 3.94 6.22
CA ILE A 7 -8.72 4.94 7.23
C ILE A 7 -7.22 4.87 7.55
N LEU A 8 -6.66 3.66 7.63
CA LEU A 8 -5.24 3.47 7.92
C LEU A 8 -4.39 3.94 6.73
N ARG A 9 -4.84 3.68 5.49
CA ARG A 9 -4.17 4.19 4.29
C ARG A 9 -4.12 5.71 4.25
N ASP A 10 -5.22 6.39 4.55
CA ASP A 10 -5.26 7.85 4.60
C ASP A 10 -4.34 8.41 5.69
N GLY A 11 -4.30 7.76 6.86
CA GLY A 11 -3.40 8.13 7.96
C GLY A 11 -1.92 8.02 7.58
N ILE A 12 -1.51 6.89 7.01
CA ILE A 12 -0.12 6.69 6.56
C ILE A 12 0.20 7.64 5.40
N ARG A 13 -0.72 7.88 4.46
CA ARG A 13 -0.53 8.89 3.40
C ARG A 13 -0.27 10.27 4.00
N ALA A 14 -1.06 10.70 4.97
CA ALA A 14 -0.87 12.00 5.61
C ALA A 14 0.52 12.09 6.28
N LEU A 15 0.96 11.02 6.95
CA LEU A 15 2.29 10.95 7.57
C LEU A 15 3.42 10.98 6.54
N LEU A 16 3.27 10.30 5.40
CA LEU A 16 4.31 10.27 4.36
C LEU A 16 4.30 11.53 3.48
N SER A 17 3.17 12.25 3.40
CA SER A 17 3.03 13.44 2.56
C SER A 17 3.93 14.62 2.94
N VAL A 18 4.53 14.59 4.14
CA VAL A 18 5.47 15.62 4.60
C VAL A 18 6.91 15.35 4.12
N HIS A 19 7.14 14.19 3.51
CA HIS A 19 8.45 13.75 3.02
C HIS A 19 8.49 13.89 1.49
N ASP A 20 9.23 14.87 0.98
CA ASP A 20 9.33 15.16 -0.46
C ASP A 20 10.03 14.05 -1.26
N ASP A 21 10.75 13.15 -0.58
CA ASP A 21 11.44 11.99 -1.14
C ASP A 21 10.57 10.72 -1.20
N ILE A 22 9.32 10.78 -0.74
CA ILE A 22 8.41 9.64 -0.73
C ILE A 22 7.16 9.93 -1.57
N GLU A 23 6.97 9.13 -2.61
CA GLU A 23 5.77 9.18 -3.45
C GLU A 23 4.95 7.89 -3.29
N ILE A 24 3.65 8.04 -3.06
CA ILE A 24 2.73 6.89 -3.05
C ILE A 24 2.27 6.66 -4.49
N VAL A 25 2.94 5.72 -5.16
CA VAL A 25 2.64 5.36 -6.56
C VAL A 25 1.42 4.46 -6.73
N GLY A 26 0.95 3.81 -5.65
CA GLY A 26 -0.19 2.91 -5.72
C GLY A 26 -0.74 2.45 -4.36
N GLU A 27 -2.01 2.04 -4.38
CA GLU A 27 -2.72 1.42 -3.27
C GLU A 27 -3.41 0.14 -3.69
N ALA A 28 -3.55 -0.82 -2.77
CA ALA A 28 -4.33 -2.03 -2.93
C ALA A 28 -5.10 -2.35 -1.65
N SER A 29 -6.23 -3.03 -1.79
CA SER A 29 -7.09 -3.47 -0.68
C SER A 29 -6.97 -4.96 -0.38
N GLU A 30 -6.26 -5.70 -1.24
CA GLU A 30 -6.01 -7.14 -1.11
C GLU A 30 -4.63 -7.51 -1.67
N GLY A 31 -4.07 -8.62 -1.21
CA GLY A 31 -2.73 -9.08 -1.63
C GLY A 31 -2.62 -9.37 -3.14
N LYS A 32 -3.70 -9.87 -3.77
CA LYS A 32 -3.68 -10.15 -5.21
C LYS A 32 -3.59 -8.87 -6.05
N GLU A 33 -4.41 -7.86 -5.73
CA GLU A 33 -4.35 -6.53 -6.35
C GLU A 33 -2.97 -5.90 -6.14
N ALA A 34 -2.37 -6.10 -4.96
CA ALA A 34 -1.03 -5.61 -4.67
C ALA A 34 0.03 -6.22 -5.61
N ILE A 35 -0.02 -7.53 -5.86
CA ILE A 35 0.91 -8.20 -6.78
C ILE A 35 0.80 -7.62 -8.20
N GLU A 36 -0.43 -7.46 -8.70
CA GLU A 36 -0.68 -6.88 -10.03
C GLU A 36 -0.11 -5.45 -10.10
N LYS A 37 -0.35 -4.63 -9.07
CA LYS A 37 0.15 -3.25 -8.99
C LYS A 37 1.66 -3.14 -8.83
N VAL A 38 2.30 -4.05 -8.10
CA VAL A 38 3.77 -4.07 -7.97
C VAL A 38 4.42 -4.35 -9.33
N GLN A 39 3.84 -5.26 -10.12
CA GLN A 39 4.35 -5.55 -11.46
C GLN A 39 4.17 -4.38 -12.44
N GLU A 40 3.07 -3.63 -12.31
CA GLU A 40 2.79 -2.47 -13.16
C GLU A 40 3.59 -1.22 -12.76
N LEU A 41 3.63 -0.91 -11.47
CA LEU A 41 4.14 0.36 -10.95
C LEU A 41 5.62 0.28 -10.54
N VAL A 42 6.15 -0.92 -10.35
CA VAL A 42 7.55 -1.17 -9.96
C VAL A 42 8.00 -0.29 -8.79
N PRO A 43 7.30 -0.32 -7.63
CA PRO A 43 7.65 0.51 -6.49
C PRO A 43 8.97 0.06 -5.84
N ASP A 44 9.71 0.99 -5.25
CA ASP A 44 10.93 0.68 -4.49
C ASP A 44 10.62 -0.07 -3.18
N VAL A 45 9.50 0.27 -2.55
CA VAL A 45 9.07 -0.27 -1.24
C VAL A 45 7.56 -0.52 -1.23
N VAL A 46 7.16 -1.61 -0.60
CA VAL A 46 5.75 -1.93 -0.34
C VAL A 46 5.51 -1.97 1.17
N ILE A 47 4.53 -1.19 1.62
CA ILE A 47 3.95 -1.29 2.96
C ILE A 47 2.72 -2.19 2.84
N MET A 48 2.71 -3.30 3.58
CA MET A 48 1.67 -4.32 3.50
C MET A 48 1.19 -4.72 4.89
N ASP A 49 -0.13 -4.69 5.08
CA ASP A 49 -0.78 -5.27 6.24
C ASP A 49 -0.68 -6.80 6.20
N ILE A 50 -0.35 -7.40 7.33
CA ILE A 50 -0.21 -8.86 7.47
C ILE A 50 -1.58 -9.50 7.70
N ALA A 51 -2.50 -8.76 8.32
CA ALA A 51 -3.79 -9.28 8.78
C ALA A 51 -4.94 -8.95 7.83
N MET A 52 -4.80 -9.33 6.55
CA MET A 52 -5.86 -9.14 5.56
C MET A 52 -6.73 -10.40 5.37
N PRO A 53 -8.05 -10.25 5.15
CA PRO A 53 -8.92 -11.38 4.82
C PRO A 53 -8.58 -12.03 3.47
N GLY A 54 -8.49 -13.35 3.43
CA GLY A 54 -8.40 -14.14 2.19
C GLY A 54 -6.98 -14.48 1.72
N MET A 55 -6.03 -13.58 1.88
CA MET A 55 -4.61 -13.81 1.61
C MET A 55 -3.78 -13.08 2.68
N ASP A 56 -2.80 -13.77 3.25
CA ASP A 56 -1.82 -13.14 4.14
C ASP A 56 -0.95 -12.14 3.36
N GLY A 57 -0.51 -11.09 4.07
CA GLY A 57 0.46 -10.13 3.55
C GLY A 57 1.83 -10.76 3.37
#